data_AF-A0A7K1AN25-F1
#
_entry.id   AF-A0A7K1AN25-F1
#
_cell.length_a   1.000
_cell.length_b   1.000
_cell.length_c   1.000
_cell.angle_alpha   90.00
_cell.angle_beta   90.00
_cell.angle_gamma   90.00
#
_symmetry.space_group_name_H-M   'P 1'
#
loop_
_entity.id
_entity.type
_entity.pdbx_description
1 polymer ?
#
loop_
_entity_poly.entity_id
_entity_poly.type
_entity_poly.pdbx_seq_one_letter_code
_entity_poly.pdbx_strand_id
1 'polypeptide(L)'
;MSFWYRGQIHHSNEISLPIDSMSWQRGDGIFETLRVVNGTPYFLRRHLDRLSTSLERCGFPSLDLEYVTNAAIDLAKNGTKAQLERMRITAYRDGELIMTLTASKPSVGLQHFMVSRAPVNSASLMSGNKAASYFEFMQQRAIAERSGFGDAILSNMNGVITETSLANLLLEIDGTLRTPTLESGALPGITRSLILEWSPEIIEIDTHIDELSKVTAAASVSSVFGVVPIESIEHRTLVRSANIAEVSKVFEERALMNPSY
;
A
#
# COMPACT_ATOMS: atom_id res chain seq x y z
N MET A 1 4.12 -7.30 -19.38
CA MET A 1 4.77 -6.47 -18.35
C MET A 1 5.65 -5.48 -19.08
N SER A 2 5.75 -4.26 -18.58
CA SER A 2 6.73 -3.28 -19.04
C SER A 2 7.52 -2.81 -17.83
N PHE A 3 8.77 -2.41 -18.02
CA PHE A 3 9.55 -1.77 -16.96
C PHE A 3 10.43 -0.66 -17.51
N TRP A 4 10.76 0.30 -16.65
CA TRP A 4 11.75 1.33 -16.91
C TRP A 4 13.03 1.02 -16.13
N TYR A 5 14.17 1.11 -16.79
CA TYR A 5 15.48 0.93 -16.19
C TYR A 5 16.53 1.77 -16.95
N ARG A 6 17.34 2.54 -16.22
CA ARG A 6 18.44 3.37 -16.78
C ARG A 6 18.07 4.19 -18.01
N GLY A 7 16.93 4.88 -17.94
CA GLY A 7 16.46 5.78 -19.00
C GLY A 7 15.74 5.08 -20.16
N GLN A 8 15.55 3.77 -20.13
CA GLN A 8 14.92 3.01 -21.20
C GLN A 8 13.67 2.27 -20.71
N ILE A 9 12.66 2.19 -21.58
CA ILE A 9 11.48 1.34 -21.38
C ILE A 9 11.73 0.01 -22.08
N HIS A 10 11.50 -1.08 -21.35
CA HIS A 10 11.62 -2.44 -21.82
C HIS A 10 10.26 -3.13 -21.77
N HIS A 11 9.94 -3.87 -22.83
CA HIS A 11 8.77 -4.74 -22.93
C HIS A 11 9.20 -6.20 -22.72
N SER A 12 9.70 -6.50 -21.52
CA SER A 12 10.22 -7.81 -21.15
C SER A 12 9.78 -8.16 -19.72
N ASN A 13 9.84 -9.44 -19.39
CA ASN A 13 9.72 -9.98 -18.03
C ASN A 13 11.09 -10.25 -17.38
N GLU A 14 12.18 -9.90 -18.06
CA GLU A 14 13.56 -10.15 -17.62
C GLU A 14 14.36 -8.84 -17.55
N ILE A 15 15.21 -8.74 -16.53
CA ILE A 15 16.17 -7.66 -16.32
C ILE A 15 17.49 -8.26 -15.86
N SER A 16 18.62 -7.72 -16.32
CA SER A 16 19.95 -8.11 -15.86
C SER A 16 20.40 -7.17 -14.74
N LEU A 17 20.74 -7.71 -13.58
CA LEU A 17 21.22 -6.97 -12.41
C LEU A 17 22.60 -7.50 -12.00
N PRO A 18 23.50 -6.65 -11.47
CA PRO A 18 24.79 -7.10 -10.95
C PRO A 18 24.62 -8.14 -9.84
N ILE A 19 25.41 -9.22 -9.88
CA ILE A 19 25.30 -10.33 -8.92
C ILE A 19 25.73 -9.94 -7.49
N ASP A 20 26.39 -8.81 -7.33
CA ASP A 20 26.88 -8.27 -6.07
C ASP A 20 26.03 -7.10 -5.55
N SER A 21 24.93 -6.74 -6.23
CA SER A 21 24.06 -5.65 -5.77
C SER A 21 23.29 -6.02 -4.50
N MET A 22 23.38 -5.13 -3.52
CA MET A 22 22.68 -5.23 -2.24
C MET A 22 21.16 -5.13 -2.40
N SER A 23 20.69 -4.56 -3.51
CA SER A 23 19.27 -4.43 -3.87
C SER A 23 18.51 -5.75 -3.74
N TRP A 24 18.99 -6.79 -4.44
CA TRP A 24 18.36 -8.10 -4.46
C TRP A 24 18.95 -9.05 -3.41
N GLN A 25 20.21 -8.88 -3.01
CA GLN A 25 20.82 -9.72 -1.98
C GLN A 25 20.23 -9.46 -0.59
N ARG A 26 19.80 -8.23 -0.29
CA ARG A 26 19.36 -7.82 1.06
C ARG A 26 18.06 -7.04 1.11
N GLY A 27 17.48 -6.68 -0.03
CA GLY A 27 16.29 -5.82 -0.07
C GLY A 27 16.59 -4.36 0.29
N ASP A 28 17.82 -3.89 0.10
CA ASP A 28 18.26 -2.53 0.47
C ASP A 28 17.73 -1.46 -0.50
N GLY A 29 16.43 -1.18 -0.38
CA GLY A 29 15.72 -0.23 -1.20
C GLY A 29 14.42 0.25 -0.56
N ILE A 30 13.88 1.34 -1.08
CA ILE A 30 12.56 1.88 -0.74
C ILE A 30 11.70 1.81 -1.99
N PHE A 31 10.43 1.45 -1.84
CA PHE A 31 9.52 1.33 -2.97
C PHE A 31 8.21 2.05 -2.76
N GLU A 32 7.61 2.43 -3.88
CA GLU A 32 6.26 2.93 -3.99
C GLU A 32 5.38 2.00 -4.82
N THR A 33 4.08 2.09 -4.61
CA THR A 33 3.10 1.36 -5.43
C THR A 33 1.87 2.23 -5.61
N LEU A 34 1.50 2.47 -6.86
CA LEU A 34 0.37 3.29 -7.25
C LEU A 34 -0.42 2.62 -8.39
N ARG A 35 -1.70 3.01 -8.51
CA ARG A 35 -2.51 2.64 -9.68
C ARG A 35 -2.20 3.53 -10.87
N VAL A 36 -2.22 2.92 -12.04
CA VAL A 36 -2.26 3.59 -13.33
C VAL A 36 -3.58 3.17 -13.99
N VAL A 37 -4.43 4.13 -14.31
CA VAL A 37 -5.72 3.86 -14.98
C VAL A 37 -5.68 4.51 -16.35
N ASN A 38 -5.87 3.70 -17.39
CA ASN A 38 -5.83 4.15 -18.79
C ASN A 38 -4.57 4.98 -19.14
N GLY A 39 -3.41 4.55 -18.64
CA GLY A 39 -2.12 5.24 -18.88
C GLY A 39 -1.87 6.48 -18.00
N THR A 40 -2.77 6.80 -17.07
CA THR A 40 -2.60 7.92 -16.12
C THR A 40 -2.20 7.40 -14.73
N PRO A 41 -1.01 7.72 -14.21
CA PRO A 41 -0.63 7.41 -12.83
C PRO A 41 -1.40 8.29 -11.84
N TYR A 42 -1.98 7.68 -10.80
CA TYR A 42 -2.75 8.39 -9.78
C TYR A 42 -1.86 8.81 -8.60
N PHE A 43 -2.03 10.05 -8.16
CA PHE A 43 -1.38 10.67 -7.01
C PHE A 43 0.15 10.54 -7.03
N LEU A 44 0.73 10.56 -8.23
CA LEU A 44 2.16 10.31 -8.45
C LEU A 44 3.02 11.23 -7.60
N ARG A 45 2.67 12.52 -7.51
CA ARG A 45 3.42 13.49 -6.72
C ARG A 45 3.48 13.09 -5.23
N ARG A 46 2.34 12.74 -4.63
CA ARG A 46 2.26 12.30 -3.24
C ARG A 46 3.06 11.02 -2.99
N HIS A 47 3.01 10.08 -3.92
CA HIS A 47 3.84 8.87 -3.86
C HIS A 47 5.33 9.20 -3.91
N LEU A 48 5.77 10.09 -4.82
CA LEU A 48 7.17 10.50 -4.93
C LEU A 48 7.65 11.34 -3.74
N ASP A 49 6.78 12.16 -3.14
CA ASP A 49 7.10 12.90 -1.92
C ASP A 49 7.32 11.94 -0.73
N ARG A 50 6.48 10.89 -0.60
CA ARG A 50 6.68 9.85 0.42
C ARG A 50 7.93 9.02 0.17
N LEU A 51 8.23 8.70 -1.10
CA LEU A 51 9.47 8.03 -1.49
C LEU A 51 10.68 8.88 -1.05
N SER A 52 10.69 10.17 -1.40
CA SER A 52 11.77 11.09 -1.02
C SER A 52 11.95 11.19 0.49
N THR A 53 10.86 11.33 1.24
CA THR A 53 10.88 11.38 2.71
C THR A 53 11.47 10.10 3.30
N SER A 54 11.09 8.94 2.76
CA SER A 54 11.59 7.63 3.23
C SER A 54 13.06 7.42 2.89
N LEU A 55 13.51 7.88 1.71
CA LEU A 55 14.92 7.85 1.30
C LEU A 55 15.78 8.70 2.24
N GLU A 56 15.35 9.93 2.53
CA GLU A 56 16.03 10.82 3.47
C GLU A 56 16.13 10.19 4.87
N ARG A 57 15.00 9.73 5.43
CA ARG A 57 14.96 9.08 6.75
C ARG A 57 15.86 7.86 6.86
N CYS A 58 16.04 7.11 5.77
CA CYS A 58 16.84 5.90 5.72
C CYS A 58 18.28 6.14 5.20
N GLY A 59 18.69 7.40 5.02
CA GLY A 59 20.03 7.78 4.58
C GLY A 59 20.38 7.31 3.16
N PHE A 60 19.40 7.25 2.25
CA PHE A 60 19.63 6.99 0.83
C PHE A 60 19.98 8.28 0.09
N PRO A 61 20.61 8.18 -1.10
CA PRO A 61 20.76 9.32 -1.99
C PRO A 61 19.41 9.94 -2.37
N SER A 62 19.37 11.26 -2.51
CA SER A 62 18.19 11.98 -3.03
C SER A 62 17.96 11.63 -4.51
N LEU A 63 16.69 11.65 -4.92
CA LEU A 63 16.30 11.49 -6.33
C LEU A 63 16.00 12.84 -6.98
N ASP A 64 16.29 12.94 -8.27
CA ASP A 64 15.71 13.98 -9.13
C ASP A 64 14.23 13.64 -9.36
N LEU A 65 13.34 14.25 -8.56
CA LEU A 65 11.91 13.96 -8.62
C LEU A 65 11.28 14.37 -9.95
N GLU A 66 11.82 15.35 -10.68
CA GLU A 66 11.31 15.73 -11.99
C GLU A 66 11.63 14.65 -13.01
N TYR A 67 12.88 14.16 -13.02
CA TYR A 67 13.29 13.04 -13.86
C TYR A 67 12.47 11.77 -13.58
N VAL A 68 12.28 11.42 -12.30
CA VAL A 68 11.48 10.26 -11.90
C VAL A 68 10.01 10.43 -12.29
N THR A 69 9.45 11.64 -12.16
CA THR A 69 8.08 11.95 -12.58
C THR A 69 7.90 11.71 -14.08
N ASN A 70 8.81 12.25 -14.91
CA ASN A 70 8.76 12.10 -16.35
C ASN A 70 8.89 10.63 -16.78
N ALA A 71 9.84 9.89 -16.19
CA ALA A 71 10.01 8.46 -16.45
C ALA A 71 8.75 7.63 -16.08
N ALA A 72 8.11 7.92 -14.95
CA ALA A 72 6.88 7.25 -14.54
C ALA A 72 5.72 7.54 -15.51
N ILE A 73 5.54 8.80 -15.91
CA ILE A 73 4.51 9.20 -16.89
C ILE A 73 4.75 8.52 -18.24
N ASP A 74 6.00 8.48 -18.70
CA ASP A 74 6.35 7.85 -19.98
C ASP A 74 6.14 6.34 -19.94
N LEU A 75 6.51 5.67 -18.84
CA LEU A 75 6.21 4.25 -18.65
C LEU A 75 4.70 3.97 -18.62
N ALA A 76 3.91 4.82 -17.94
CA ALA A 76 2.46 4.67 -17.89
C ALA A 76 1.82 4.79 -19.29
N LYS A 77 2.25 5.78 -20.09
CA LYS A 77 1.75 5.98 -21.46
C LYS A 77 2.11 4.83 -22.40
N ASN A 78 3.30 4.27 -22.24
CA ASN A 78 3.85 3.20 -23.08
C ASN A 78 3.74 1.81 -22.43
N GLY A 79 2.82 1.64 -21.48
CA GLY A 79 2.66 0.43 -20.69
C GLY A 79 2.04 -0.77 -21.41
N THR A 80 1.38 -1.63 -20.62
CA THR A 80 0.72 -2.86 -21.11
C THR A 80 -0.64 -2.60 -21.76
N LYS A 81 -1.12 -1.35 -21.72
CA LYS A 81 -2.43 -0.90 -22.25
C LYS A 81 -3.64 -1.54 -21.55
N ALA A 82 -3.45 -2.17 -20.39
CA ALA A 82 -4.56 -2.63 -19.56
C ALA A 82 -5.32 -1.43 -18.96
N GLN A 83 -6.62 -1.61 -18.66
CA GLN A 83 -7.44 -0.56 -18.05
C GLN A 83 -6.90 -0.15 -16.67
N LEU A 84 -6.48 -1.12 -15.87
CA LEU A 84 -5.88 -0.93 -14.57
C LEU A 84 -4.51 -1.62 -14.55
N GLU A 85 -3.50 -0.85 -14.19
CA GLU A 85 -2.13 -1.32 -14.02
C GLU A 85 -1.62 -0.92 -12.63
N ARG A 86 -0.71 -1.72 -12.10
CA ARG A 86 0.03 -1.42 -10.88
C ARG A 86 1.43 -0.99 -11.29
N MET A 87 1.76 0.26 -10.98
CA MET A 87 3.13 0.75 -11.08
C MET A 87 3.82 0.56 -9.74
N ARG A 88 5.02 -0.01 -9.77
CA ARG A 88 5.93 -0.05 -8.62
C ARG A 88 7.18 0.74 -8.98
N ILE A 89 7.59 1.68 -8.15
CA ILE A 89 8.83 2.45 -8.31
C ILE A 89 9.74 2.03 -7.16
N THR A 90 10.95 1.53 -7.43
CA THR A 90 11.88 1.09 -6.38
C THR A 90 13.22 1.79 -6.55
N ALA A 91 13.65 2.50 -5.51
CA ALA A 91 14.95 3.15 -5.44
C ALA A 91 15.86 2.39 -4.48
N TYR A 92 17.08 2.11 -4.91
CA TYR A 92 18.08 1.34 -4.17
C TYR A 92 19.23 2.21 -3.69
N ARG A 93 19.99 1.69 -2.72
CA ARG A 93 21.06 2.45 -2.06
C ARG A 93 22.24 2.75 -2.97
N ASP A 94 22.49 1.88 -3.95
CA ASP A 94 23.49 2.06 -5.00
C ASP A 94 23.09 3.11 -6.05
N GLY A 95 21.93 3.76 -5.90
CA GLY A 95 21.42 4.79 -6.80
C GLY A 95 20.60 4.23 -7.97
N GLU A 96 20.48 2.90 -8.09
CA GLU A 96 19.64 2.30 -9.12
C GLU A 96 18.16 2.56 -8.85
N LEU A 97 17.41 2.78 -9.93
CA LEU A 97 15.98 3.01 -9.92
C LEU A 97 15.32 2.07 -10.93
N ILE A 98 14.32 1.31 -10.47
CA ILE A 98 13.57 0.39 -11.31
C ILE A 98 12.08 0.70 -11.15
N MET A 99 11.39 0.88 -12.27
CA MET A 99 9.94 0.99 -12.27
C MET A 99 9.33 -0.17 -13.04
N THR A 100 8.36 -0.87 -12.45
CA THR A 100 7.63 -1.95 -13.13
C THR A 100 6.18 -1.56 -13.31
N LEU A 101 5.61 -1.92 -14.45
CA LEU A 101 4.20 -1.76 -14.76
C LEU A 101 3.59 -3.11 -15.14
N THR A 102 2.64 -3.54 -14.32
CA THR A 102 1.96 -4.83 -14.48
C THR A 102 0.46 -4.64 -14.55
N ALA A 103 -0.20 -5.26 -15.51
CA ALA A 103 -1.66 -5.34 -15.55
C ALA A 103 -2.19 -5.88 -14.22
N SER A 104 -3.21 -5.21 -13.68
CA SER A 104 -3.91 -5.61 -12.47
C SER A 104 -5.37 -5.90 -12.80
N LYS A 105 -5.97 -6.83 -12.06
CA LYS A 105 -7.42 -7.07 -12.13
C LYS A 105 -8.05 -6.48 -10.88
N PRO A 106 -9.22 -5.83 -10.96
CA PRO A 106 -9.98 -5.46 -9.77
C PRO A 106 -10.06 -6.66 -8.81
N SER A 107 -9.88 -6.45 -7.51
CA SER A 107 -9.93 -7.58 -6.56
C SER A 107 -11.35 -8.15 -6.55
N VAL A 108 -11.51 -9.36 -7.10
CA VAL A 108 -12.79 -10.11 -7.09
C VAL A 108 -12.77 -11.24 -6.06
N GLY A 109 -11.73 -11.33 -5.23
CA GLY A 109 -11.45 -12.49 -4.36
C GLY A 109 -11.66 -12.21 -2.88
N LEU A 110 -12.19 -13.24 -2.20
CA LEU A 110 -12.43 -13.43 -0.76
C LEU A 110 -11.76 -12.40 0.16
N GLN A 111 -12.56 -11.45 0.64
CA GLN A 111 -12.15 -10.44 1.62
C GLN A 111 -12.29 -10.99 3.05
N HIS A 112 -11.78 -12.21 3.28
CA HIS A 112 -11.76 -12.88 4.58
C HIS A 112 -10.37 -12.73 5.17
N PHE A 113 -10.22 -11.97 6.25
CA PHE A 113 -8.90 -11.67 6.81
C PHE A 113 -8.64 -12.48 8.07
N MET A 114 -7.43 -12.97 8.24
CA MET A 114 -6.99 -13.53 9.51
C MET A 114 -6.50 -12.43 10.45
N VAL A 115 -6.34 -12.76 11.72
CA VAL A 115 -5.59 -11.99 12.70
C VAL A 115 -4.21 -12.61 12.87
N SER A 116 -3.17 -11.85 12.58
CA SER A 116 -1.80 -12.31 12.80
C SER A 116 -1.53 -12.53 14.29
N ARG A 117 -0.80 -13.62 14.57
CA ARG A 117 -0.25 -13.93 15.91
C ARG A 117 1.18 -13.44 16.11
N ALA A 118 1.78 -12.84 15.07
CA ALA A 118 3.14 -12.33 15.10
C ALA A 118 3.08 -10.80 15.07
N PRO A 119 3.26 -10.11 16.21
CA PRO A 119 3.21 -8.66 16.24
C PRO A 119 4.38 -8.02 15.49
N VAL A 120 4.15 -6.85 14.89
CA VAL A 120 5.19 -6.03 14.26
C VAL A 120 5.85 -5.10 15.28
N ASN A 121 7.13 -4.82 15.10
CA ASN A 121 7.84 -3.88 15.97
C ASN A 121 7.68 -2.43 15.45
N SER A 122 6.81 -1.65 16.08
CA SER A 122 6.62 -0.23 15.76
C SER A 122 7.84 0.65 16.09
N ALA A 123 8.77 0.16 16.92
CA ALA A 123 10.06 0.82 17.18
C ALA A 123 11.16 0.40 16.19
N SER A 124 10.85 -0.46 15.21
CA SER A 124 11.79 -0.81 14.15
C SER A 124 12.17 0.42 13.33
N LEU A 125 13.45 0.52 12.91
CA LEU A 125 13.90 1.54 11.96
C LEU A 125 13.13 1.50 10.64
N MET A 126 12.53 0.35 10.31
CA MET A 126 11.72 0.16 9.11
C MET A 126 10.26 0.61 9.30
N SER A 127 9.83 0.86 10.53
CA SER A 127 8.44 1.26 10.79
C SER A 127 8.12 2.60 10.13
N GLY A 128 6.96 2.65 9.47
CA GLY A 128 6.53 3.80 8.69
C GLY A 128 7.33 4.04 7.39
N ASN A 129 8.20 3.10 6.97
CA ASN A 129 8.94 3.17 5.70
C ASN A 129 8.53 2.00 4.79
N LYS A 130 8.22 2.30 3.52
CA LYS A 130 7.83 1.27 2.54
C LYS A 130 9.06 0.61 1.91
N ALA A 131 9.79 -0.15 2.72
CA ALA A 131 11.07 -0.74 2.31
C ALA A 131 10.93 -2.05 1.52
N ALA A 132 11.88 -2.30 0.62
CA ALA A 132 11.93 -3.49 -0.21
C ALA A 132 12.20 -4.77 0.59
N SER A 133 12.83 -4.68 1.78
CA SER A 133 12.93 -5.73 2.79
C SER A 133 11.57 -6.05 3.46
N TYR A 134 10.58 -6.39 2.65
CA TYR A 134 9.17 -6.57 3.02
C TYR A 134 8.85 -8.03 3.43
N PHE A 135 9.87 -8.83 3.76
CA PHE A 135 9.75 -10.27 3.96
C PHE A 135 8.84 -10.63 5.14
N GLU A 136 8.91 -9.88 6.24
CA GLU A 136 8.04 -10.09 7.40
C GLU A 136 6.56 -10.02 7.02
N PHE A 137 6.14 -8.95 6.34
CA PHE A 137 4.78 -8.79 5.82
C PHE A 137 4.42 -9.89 4.81
N MET A 138 5.36 -10.29 3.95
CA MET A 138 5.10 -11.38 3.00
C MET A 138 4.93 -12.75 3.68
N GLN A 139 5.60 -13.00 4.80
CA GLN A 139 5.41 -14.22 5.59
C GLN A 139 4.03 -14.22 6.26
N GLN A 140 3.58 -13.07 6.78
CA GLN A 140 2.24 -12.91 7.33
C GLN A 140 1.17 -13.19 6.26
N ARG A 141 1.36 -12.65 5.06
CA ARG A 141 0.52 -12.91 3.89
C ARG A 141 0.47 -14.40 3.54
N ALA A 142 1.62 -15.05 3.46
CA ALA A 142 1.70 -16.46 3.12
C ALA A 142 1.02 -17.36 4.18
N ILE A 143 1.08 -16.98 5.46
CA ILE A 143 0.34 -17.68 6.53
C ILE A 143 -1.17 -17.52 6.34
N ALA A 144 -1.64 -16.31 6.01
CA ALA A 144 -3.06 -16.06 5.72
C ALA A 144 -3.54 -16.93 4.55
N GLU A 145 -2.81 -16.90 3.43
CA GLU A 145 -3.17 -17.66 2.23
C GLU A 145 -3.23 -19.17 2.49
N ARG A 146 -2.23 -19.72 3.20
CA ARG A 146 -2.23 -21.14 3.60
C ARG A 146 -3.38 -21.50 4.54
N SER A 147 -3.88 -20.53 5.30
CA SER A 147 -4.99 -20.69 6.24
C SER A 147 -6.35 -20.41 5.58
N GLY A 148 -6.39 -20.16 4.26
CA GLY A 148 -7.62 -19.90 3.51
C GLY A 148 -8.12 -18.45 3.60
N PHE A 149 -7.30 -17.53 4.10
CA PHE A 149 -7.60 -16.11 4.21
C PHE A 149 -6.95 -15.30 3.10
N GLY A 150 -7.60 -14.18 2.77
CA GLY A 150 -7.20 -13.25 1.73
C GLY A 150 -6.18 -12.21 2.17
N ASP A 151 -5.98 -11.95 3.48
CA ASP A 151 -4.94 -11.07 4.04
C ASP A 151 -4.84 -11.31 5.57
N ALA A 152 -3.88 -10.69 6.26
CA ALA A 152 -3.71 -10.71 7.71
C ALA A 152 -3.79 -9.30 8.30
N ILE A 153 -4.62 -9.11 9.31
CA ILE A 153 -4.63 -7.93 10.20
C ILE A 153 -3.45 -8.06 11.16
N LEU A 154 -2.65 -7.01 11.27
CA LEU A 154 -1.44 -6.96 12.09
C LEU A 154 -1.67 -6.08 13.33
N SER A 155 -0.95 -6.40 14.39
CA SER A 155 -0.86 -5.56 15.59
C SER A 155 0.61 -5.35 15.95
N ASN A 156 0.91 -4.30 16.72
CA ASN A 156 2.24 -4.07 17.24
C ASN A 156 2.49 -4.87 18.53
N MET A 157 3.70 -4.74 19.09
CA MET A 157 4.11 -5.45 20.32
C MET A 157 3.23 -5.15 21.55
N ASN A 158 2.45 -4.06 21.53
CA ASN A 158 1.51 -3.68 22.59
C ASN A 158 0.07 -4.11 22.27
N GLY A 159 -0.15 -4.92 21.24
CA GLY A 159 -1.49 -5.39 20.83
C GLY A 159 -2.35 -4.33 20.13
N VAL A 160 -1.80 -3.17 19.78
CA VAL A 160 -2.51 -2.15 19.00
C VAL A 160 -2.52 -2.54 17.53
N ILE A 161 -3.68 -2.57 16.89
CA ILE A 161 -3.83 -2.85 15.46
C ILE A 161 -3.12 -1.78 14.65
N THR A 162 -2.39 -2.17 13.60
CA THR A 162 -1.60 -1.24 12.76
C THR A 162 -2.16 -1.15 11.34
N GLU A 163 -2.07 -2.24 10.60
CA GLU A 163 -2.44 -2.34 9.18
C GLU A 163 -2.62 -3.82 8.80
N THR A 164 -2.80 -4.13 7.52
CA THR A 164 -2.74 -5.50 6.99
C THR A 164 -1.34 -5.83 6.48
N SER A 165 -1.15 -7.04 5.94
CA SER A 165 0.12 -7.35 5.28
C SER A 165 0.41 -6.49 4.04
N LEU A 166 -0.63 -5.90 3.40
CA LEU A 166 -0.50 -5.17 2.14
C LEU A 166 -1.20 -3.80 2.09
N ALA A 167 -2.01 -3.43 3.08
CA ALA A 167 -2.88 -2.25 3.03
C ALA A 167 -3.12 -1.66 4.43
N ASN A 168 -3.49 -0.37 4.50
CA ASN A 168 -4.00 0.20 5.74
C ASN A 168 -5.41 -0.31 6.05
N LEU A 169 -5.89 -0.07 7.27
CA LEU A 169 -7.21 -0.49 7.74
C LEU A 169 -8.12 0.69 8.05
N LEU A 170 -9.41 0.51 7.75
CA LEU A 170 -10.52 1.31 8.24
C LEU A 170 -11.45 0.38 9.02
N LEU A 171 -11.74 0.72 10.27
CA LEU A 171 -12.56 -0.07 11.19
C LEU A 171 -13.78 0.74 11.62
N GLU A 172 -14.95 0.12 11.66
CA GLU A 172 -16.16 0.73 12.20
C GLU A 172 -16.49 0.14 13.58
N ILE A 173 -16.52 0.99 14.60
CA ILE A 173 -16.89 0.63 15.98
C ILE A 173 -17.85 1.69 16.50
N ASP A 174 -19.03 1.25 16.97
CA ASP A 174 -20.11 2.11 17.45
C ASP A 174 -20.50 3.21 16.44
N GLY A 175 -20.55 2.84 15.15
CA GLY A 175 -20.87 3.77 14.05
C GLY A 175 -19.78 4.78 13.71
N THR A 176 -18.63 4.71 14.38
CA THR A 176 -17.49 5.61 14.13
C THR A 176 -16.45 4.91 13.27
N LEU A 177 -16.06 5.54 12.16
CA LEU A 177 -14.96 5.09 11.31
C LEU A 177 -13.62 5.51 11.89
N ARG A 178 -12.73 4.55 12.06
CA ARG A 178 -11.44 4.71 12.74
C ARG A 178 -10.34 4.09 11.90
N THR A 179 -9.17 4.72 11.85
CA THR A 179 -7.95 4.11 11.31
C THR A 179 -6.84 4.21 12.35
N PRO A 180 -5.96 3.20 12.49
CA PRO A 180 -4.83 3.26 13.42
C PRO A 180 -3.96 4.48 13.20
N THR A 181 -3.42 5.08 14.27
CA THR A 181 -2.48 6.21 14.18
C THR A 181 -1.15 5.77 13.56
N LEU A 182 -0.32 6.71 13.12
CA LEU A 182 1.05 6.39 12.65
C LEU A 182 1.96 5.90 13.80
N GLU A 183 1.67 6.29 15.04
CA GLU A 183 2.40 5.88 16.25
C GLU A 183 2.24 4.38 16.54
N SER A 184 1.12 3.79 16.08
CA SER A 184 0.91 2.34 16.13
C SER A 184 1.96 1.56 15.31
N GLY A 185 2.61 2.21 14.34
CA GLY A 185 3.53 1.60 13.38
C GLY A 185 2.93 1.39 11.98
N ALA A 186 1.70 1.86 11.74
CA ALA A 186 1.06 1.84 10.44
C ALA A 186 1.85 2.64 9.39
N LEU A 187 1.88 2.15 8.14
CA LEU A 187 2.47 2.90 7.05
C LEU A 187 1.65 4.17 6.77
N PRO A 188 2.27 5.35 6.52
CA PRO A 188 1.56 6.56 6.10
C PRO A 188 1.05 6.41 4.65
N GLY A 189 -0.05 5.68 4.49
CA GLY A 189 -0.68 5.39 3.19
C GLY A 189 -1.18 6.65 2.48
N ILE A 190 -0.93 6.76 1.17
CA ILE A 190 -1.45 7.86 0.37
C ILE A 190 -2.99 7.80 0.31
N THR A 191 -3.57 6.64 0.00
CA THR A 191 -5.03 6.49 0.03
C THR A 191 -5.61 6.73 1.44
N ARG A 192 -4.90 6.30 2.49
CA ARG A 192 -5.28 6.57 3.89
C ARG A 192 -5.33 8.08 4.17
N SER A 193 -4.30 8.83 3.76
CA SER A 193 -4.30 10.29 3.97
C SER A 193 -5.42 10.97 3.20
N LEU A 194 -5.69 10.53 1.96
CA LEU A 194 -6.76 11.09 1.13
C LEU A 194 -8.15 10.84 1.71
N ILE A 195 -8.43 9.65 2.23
CA ILE A 195 -9.74 9.41 2.89
C ILE A 195 -9.88 10.23 4.17
N LEU A 196 -8.81 10.45 4.94
CA LEU A 196 -8.84 11.36 6.10
C LEU A 196 -9.08 12.82 5.68
N GLU A 197 -8.48 13.25 4.57
CA GLU A 197 -8.66 14.60 4.02
C GLU A 197 -10.08 14.82 3.45
N TRP A 198 -10.71 13.77 2.91
CA TRP A 198 -11.96 13.89 2.15
C TRP A 198 -13.22 13.45 2.91
N SER A 199 -13.04 12.67 3.97
CA SER A 199 -14.09 12.15 4.85
C SER A 199 -13.77 12.50 6.30
N PRO A 200 -14.15 13.72 6.76
CA PRO A 200 -13.81 14.22 8.10
C PRO A 200 -14.47 13.43 9.25
N GLU A 201 -15.42 12.55 8.96
CA GLU A 201 -16.00 11.59 9.89
C GLU A 201 -15.04 10.47 10.30
N ILE A 202 -13.96 10.26 9.55
CA ILE A 202 -12.92 9.28 9.88
C ILE A 202 -11.97 9.90 10.90
N ILE A 203 -11.76 9.20 12.01
CA ILE A 203 -10.82 9.63 13.05
C ILE A 203 -9.59 8.72 13.10
N GLU A 204 -8.43 9.31 13.37
CA GLU A 204 -7.21 8.56 13.69
C GLU A 204 -7.23 8.20 15.17
N ILE A 205 -7.48 6.93 15.47
CA ILE A 205 -7.50 6.41 16.84
C ILE A 205 -7.10 4.94 16.85
N ASP A 206 -6.25 4.59 17.80
CA ASP A 206 -5.75 3.23 17.98
C ASP A 206 -6.86 2.31 18.50
N THR A 207 -6.86 1.08 18.00
CA THR A 207 -7.78 0.02 18.42
C THR A 207 -6.94 -1.16 18.91
N HIS A 208 -7.16 -1.61 20.14
CA HIS A 208 -6.47 -2.79 20.66
C HIS A 208 -7.07 -4.07 20.06
N ILE A 209 -6.27 -5.12 19.89
CA ILE A 209 -6.70 -6.37 19.25
C ILE A 209 -7.82 -7.07 20.03
N ASP A 210 -7.89 -6.86 21.35
CA ASP A 210 -8.99 -7.36 22.19
C ASP A 210 -10.35 -6.72 21.84
N GLU A 211 -10.33 -5.55 21.21
CA GLU A 211 -11.53 -4.84 20.78
C GLU A 211 -11.99 -5.24 19.38
N LEU A 212 -11.28 -6.17 18.72
CA LEU A 212 -11.64 -6.63 17.37
C LEU A 212 -13.04 -7.25 17.29
N SER A 213 -13.55 -7.77 18.42
CA SER A 213 -14.93 -8.26 18.55
C SER A 213 -15.98 -7.14 18.41
N LYS A 214 -15.61 -5.89 18.71
CA LYS A 214 -16.48 -4.70 18.60
C LYS A 214 -16.56 -4.14 17.18
N VAL A 215 -15.64 -4.53 16.28
CA VAL A 215 -15.60 -4.06 14.89
C VAL A 215 -16.83 -4.58 14.14
N THR A 216 -17.76 -3.72 13.77
CA THR A 216 -18.98 -4.13 13.05
C THR A 216 -18.73 -4.27 11.56
N ALA A 217 -17.92 -3.38 10.98
CA ALA A 217 -17.49 -3.39 9.59
C ALA A 217 -16.03 -2.96 9.46
N ALA A 218 -15.37 -3.33 8.37
CA ALA A 218 -14.00 -2.94 8.10
C ALA A 218 -13.73 -2.85 6.59
N ALA A 219 -12.66 -2.15 6.22
CA ALA A 219 -12.15 -2.08 4.85
C ALA A 219 -10.62 -2.06 4.83
N SER A 220 -10.06 -2.64 3.79
CA SER A 220 -8.65 -2.43 3.41
C SER A 220 -8.52 -1.17 2.57
N VAL A 221 -7.44 -0.43 2.76
CA VAL A 221 -7.20 0.88 2.13
C VAL A 221 -5.84 0.86 1.45
N SER A 222 -5.82 0.91 0.11
CA SER A 222 -4.58 0.82 -0.68
C SER A 222 -4.59 1.67 -1.95
N SER A 223 -3.41 2.03 -2.45
CA SER A 223 -3.28 2.85 -3.68
C SER A 223 -3.68 2.13 -4.96
N VAL A 224 -3.75 0.80 -4.97
CA VAL A 224 -4.14 0.04 -6.16
C VAL A 224 -5.65 -0.11 -6.25
N PHE A 225 -6.30 -0.44 -5.12
CA PHE A 225 -7.72 -0.81 -5.09
C PHE A 225 -8.64 0.17 -4.37
N GLY A 226 -8.09 1.25 -3.80
CA GLY A 226 -8.89 2.23 -3.06
C GLY A 226 -9.33 1.67 -1.70
N VAL A 227 -10.60 1.87 -1.37
CA VAL A 227 -11.24 1.40 -0.14
C VAL A 227 -12.06 0.16 -0.47
N VAL A 228 -11.64 -1.00 0.02
CA VAL A 228 -12.30 -2.28 -0.30
C VAL A 228 -12.84 -2.93 0.97
N PRO A 229 -14.17 -3.14 1.08
CA PRO A 229 -14.78 -3.76 2.24
C PRO A 229 -14.22 -5.14 2.56
N ILE A 230 -14.06 -5.42 3.85
CA ILE A 230 -13.70 -6.72 4.40
C ILE A 230 -14.98 -7.48 4.73
N GLU A 231 -15.10 -8.70 4.22
CA GLU A 231 -16.30 -9.55 4.39
C GLU A 231 -16.31 -10.27 5.73
N SER A 232 -15.16 -10.76 6.18
CA SER A 232 -15.03 -11.38 7.50
C SER A 232 -13.65 -11.17 8.10
N ILE A 233 -13.60 -11.20 9.43
CA ILE A 233 -12.36 -11.30 10.20
C ILE A 233 -12.42 -12.62 10.96
N GLU A 234 -11.45 -13.49 10.73
CA GLU A 234 -11.50 -14.88 11.15
C GLU A 234 -12.83 -15.52 10.68
N HIS A 235 -13.55 -16.17 11.59
CA HIS A 235 -14.84 -16.80 11.34
C HIS A 235 -16.04 -15.84 11.48
N ARG A 236 -15.81 -14.55 11.75
CA ARG A 236 -16.87 -13.57 12.01
C ARG A 236 -17.15 -12.72 10.78
N THR A 237 -18.32 -12.93 10.17
CA THR A 237 -18.83 -12.07 9.10
C THR A 237 -19.09 -10.66 9.61
N LEU A 238 -18.66 -9.67 8.84
CA LEU A 238 -18.89 -8.25 9.12
C LEU A 238 -20.17 -7.77 8.43
N VAL A 239 -20.77 -6.68 8.95
CA VAL A 239 -21.94 -6.08 8.32
C VAL A 239 -21.54 -5.25 7.11
N ARG A 240 -22.45 -5.12 6.14
CA ARG A 240 -22.29 -4.16 5.05
C ARG A 240 -22.53 -2.75 5.60
N SER A 241 -21.49 -1.93 5.59
CA SER A 241 -21.53 -0.56 6.12
C SER A 241 -21.86 0.47 5.03
N ALA A 242 -22.86 1.29 5.30
CA ALA A 242 -23.16 2.46 4.46
C ALA A 242 -22.06 3.52 4.56
N ASN A 243 -21.44 3.66 5.74
CA ASN A 243 -20.35 4.62 5.97
C ASN A 243 -19.11 4.25 5.12
N ILE A 244 -18.69 2.98 5.13
CA ILE A 244 -17.58 2.51 4.28
C ILE A 244 -17.91 2.65 2.79
N ALA A 245 -19.14 2.36 2.38
CA ALA A 245 -19.57 2.52 1.00
C ALA A 245 -19.51 3.99 0.55
N GLU A 246 -19.90 4.94 1.40
CA GLU A 246 -19.80 6.37 1.11
C GLU A 246 -18.35 6.83 1.02
N VAL A 247 -17.47 6.43 1.95
CA VAL A 247 -16.04 6.74 1.88
C VAL A 247 -15.41 6.20 0.59
N SER A 248 -15.73 4.95 0.22
CA SER A 248 -15.26 4.35 -1.03
C SER A 248 -15.73 5.14 -2.25
N LYS A 249 -17.00 5.57 -2.27
CA LYS A 249 -17.58 6.36 -3.36
C LYS A 249 -16.91 7.73 -3.47
N VAL A 250 -16.80 8.47 -2.36
CA VAL A 250 -16.14 9.79 -2.30
C VAL A 250 -14.70 9.69 -2.78
N PHE A 251 -13.96 8.66 -2.35
CA PHE A 251 -12.60 8.44 -2.81
C PHE A 251 -12.53 8.23 -4.33
N GLU A 252 -13.34 7.33 -4.89
CA GLU A 252 -13.28 7.04 -6.33
C GLU A 252 -13.75 8.23 -7.19
N GLU A 253 -14.80 8.95 -6.78
CA GLU A 253 -15.27 10.15 -7.48
C GLU A 253 -14.19 11.24 -7.52
N ARG A 254 -13.57 11.55 -6.37
CA ARG A 254 -12.52 12.58 -6.30
C ARG A 254 -11.24 12.16 -7.00
N ALA A 255 -10.84 10.89 -6.85
CA ALA A 255 -9.66 10.36 -7.52
C ALA A 255 -9.82 10.44 -9.04
N LEU A 256 -11.01 10.11 -9.56
CA LEU A 256 -11.29 10.20 -11.00
C LEU A 256 -11.27 11.65 -11.50
N MET A 257 -11.79 12.61 -10.72
CA MET A 257 -11.79 14.02 -11.09
C MET A 257 -10.39 14.65 -11.06
N ASN A 258 -9.54 14.22 -10.12
CA ASN A 258 -8.21 14.79 -9.94
C ASN A 258 -7.14 13.72 -9.67
N PRO A 259 -6.71 12.98 -10.70
CA PRO A 259 -5.68 11.95 -10.55
C PRO A 259 -4.31 12.52 -10.16
N SER A 260 -4.09 13.84 -10.22
CA SER A 260 -2.82 14.50 -9.90
C SER A 260 -2.80 15.18 -8.52
N TYR A 261 -3.86 15.03 -7.72
CA TYR A 261 -3.99 15.61 -6.37
C TYR A 261 -2.87 15.18 -5.40
#